data_AF-A0A839A932-F1
#
_entry.id   AF-A0A839A932-F1
#
_cell.length_a   1.000
_cell.length_b   1.000
_cell.length_c   1.000
_cell.angle_alpha   90.00
_cell.angle_beta   90.00
_cell.angle_gamma   90.00
#
_symmetry.space_group_name_H-M   'P 1'
#
loop_
_entity.id
_entity.type
_entity.pdbx_description
1 polymer ?
#
loop_
_entity_poly.entity_id
_entity_poly.type
_entity_poly.pdbx_seq_one_letter_code
_entity_poly.pdbx_strand_id
1 'polypeptide(L)'
;MARSIFRNVLIIKRSEILKDRAVFDEIEKERIKIGATVADLCAEAGMSRQNYYRWRRGTGGIMQETREALTSALKRLRRDKKSGN
;
A
#
# COMPACT_ATOMS: atom_id res chain seq x y z
N MET A 1 -32.48 25.46 -7.88
CA MET A 1 -31.50 24.51 -8.48
C MET A 1 -30.10 25.03 -8.23
N ALA A 2 -29.42 24.59 -7.17
CA ALA A 2 -28.05 25.02 -6.88
C ALA A 2 -27.06 24.10 -7.61
N ARG A 3 -26.38 24.61 -8.64
CA ARG A 3 -25.29 23.90 -9.33
C ARG A 3 -24.02 24.05 -8.51
N SER A 4 -23.52 22.94 -7.98
CA SER A 4 -22.23 22.85 -7.29
C SER A 4 -21.09 23.25 -8.22
N ILE A 5 -20.20 24.13 -7.74
CA ILE A 5 -19.16 24.84 -8.50
C ILE A 5 -17.85 24.02 -8.59
N PHE A 6 -17.76 22.88 -7.90
CA PHE A 6 -16.55 22.06 -7.87
C PHE A 6 -16.46 21.11 -9.07
N ARG A 7 -16.20 21.68 -10.25
CA ARG A 7 -15.70 20.93 -11.41
C ARG A 7 -14.29 20.41 -11.07
N ASN A 8 -14.13 19.09 -11.01
CA ASN A 8 -12.85 18.38 -10.92
C ASN A 8 -12.01 18.53 -9.63
N VAL A 9 -12.64 18.65 -8.46
CA VAL A 9 -11.93 18.30 -7.22
C VAL A 9 -12.32 16.87 -6.88
N LEU A 10 -11.39 15.92 -7.07
CA LEU A 10 -11.47 14.61 -6.44
C LEU A 10 -11.56 14.88 -4.93
N ILE A 11 -12.78 14.86 -4.39
CA ILE A 11 -13.00 14.83 -2.95
C ILE A 11 -12.51 13.46 -2.51
N ILE A 12 -11.20 13.33 -2.33
CA ILE A 12 -10.63 12.21 -1.59
C ILE A 12 -11.24 12.37 -0.20
N LYS A 13 -12.27 11.57 0.10
CA LYS A 13 -12.87 11.56 1.42
C LYS A 13 -11.76 11.25 2.40
N ARG A 14 -11.42 12.22 3.24
CA ARG A 14 -10.33 12.10 4.23
C ARG A 14 -10.55 10.91 5.18
N SER A 15 -11.77 10.38 5.25
CA SER A 15 -12.16 9.15 5.96
C SER A 15 -11.58 7.86 5.37
N GLU A 16 -11.11 7.86 4.12
CA GLU A 16 -10.50 6.70 3.46
C GLU A 16 -8.97 6.67 3.61
N ILE A 17 -8.40 7.75 4.18
CA ILE A 17 -6.97 7.84 4.46
C ILE A 17 -6.69 7.09 5.76
N LEU A 18 -6.26 5.83 5.62
CA LEU A 18 -5.74 5.05 6.73
C LEU A 18 -4.42 5.70 7.16
N LYS A 19 -4.39 6.26 8.37
CA LYS A 19 -3.17 6.78 9.01
C LYS A 19 -2.45 5.72 9.83
N ASP A 20 -2.85 4.46 9.69
CA ASP A 20 -2.54 3.46 10.69
C ASP A 20 -1.15 2.87 10.46
N ARG A 21 -0.20 3.38 11.25
CA ARG A 21 1.19 2.90 11.29
C ARG A 21 1.24 1.38 11.54
N ALA A 22 0.28 0.84 12.28
CA ALA A 22 0.18 -0.58 12.60
C ALA A 22 0.01 -1.46 11.34
N VAL A 23 -0.71 -0.98 10.32
CA VAL A 23 -0.92 -1.74 9.07
C VAL A 23 0.40 -1.93 8.33
N PHE A 24 1.27 -0.92 8.30
CA PHE A 24 2.59 -1.06 7.68
C PHE A 24 3.51 -1.96 8.47
N ASP A 25 3.43 -1.94 9.81
CA ASP A 25 4.24 -2.82 10.65
C ASP A 25 3.89 -4.29 10.42
N GLU A 26 2.60 -4.61 10.20
CA GLU A 26 2.16 -5.95 9.81
C GLU A 26 2.69 -6.37 8.43
N ILE A 27 2.55 -5.50 7.42
CA ILE A 27 3.04 -5.75 6.06
C ILE A 27 4.55 -5.98 6.08
N GLU A 28 5.29 -5.18 6.85
CA GLU A 28 6.75 -5.28 6.97
C GLU A 28 7.17 -6.59 7.65
N LYS A 29 6.48 -7.01 8.72
CA LYS A 29 6.72 -8.29 9.39
C LYS A 29 6.52 -9.47 8.43
N GLU A 30 5.41 -9.48 7.69
CA GLU A 30 5.14 -10.55 6.71
C GLU A 30 6.16 -10.54 5.57
N ARG A 31 6.52 -9.36 5.05
CA ARG A 31 7.58 -9.20 4.02
C ARG A 31 8.91 -9.81 4.48
N ILE A 32 9.33 -9.49 5.71
CA ILE A 32 10.57 -10.01 6.30
C ILE A 32 10.49 -11.54 6.46
N LYS A 33 9.35 -12.05 6.91
CA LYS A 33 9.11 -13.49 7.13
C LYS A 33 9.23 -14.32 5.84
N ILE A 34 8.79 -13.77 4.70
CA ILE A 34 8.92 -14.43 3.39
C ILE A 34 10.26 -14.14 2.69
N GLY A 35 11.14 -13.34 3.30
CA GLY A 35 12.43 -12.96 2.73
C GLY A 35 12.35 -12.14 1.44
N ALA A 36 11.23 -11.44 1.21
CA ALA A 36 11.07 -10.57 0.04
C ALA A 36 11.72 -9.21 0.31
N THR A 37 12.30 -8.57 -0.69
CA THR A 37 12.80 -7.19 -0.53
C THR A 37 11.66 -6.18 -0.65
N VAL A 38 11.90 -4.94 -0.21
CA VAL A 38 10.95 -3.83 -0.46
C VAL A 38 10.77 -3.58 -1.96
N ALA A 39 11.83 -3.82 -2.76
CA ALA A 39 11.75 -3.68 -4.21
C ALA A 39 10.79 -4.71 -4.82
N ASP A 40 10.87 -5.97 -4.41
CA ASP A 40 9.99 -7.04 -4.89
C ASP A 40 8.53 -6.74 -4.54
N LEU A 41 8.27 -6.33 -3.30
CA LEU A 41 6.93 -5.96 -2.86
C LEU A 41 6.36 -4.77 -3.64
N CYS A 42 7.18 -3.75 -3.88
CA CYS A 42 6.77 -2.58 -4.65
C CYS A 42 6.54 -2.92 -6.12
N ALA A 43 7.40 -3.74 -6.72
CA ALA A 43 7.26 -4.19 -8.11
C ALA A 43 5.96 -4.98 -8.29
N GLU A 44 5.70 -5.95 -7.41
CA GLU A 44 4.50 -6.78 -7.46
C GLU A 44 3.22 -5.98 -7.16
N ALA A 45 3.30 -4.98 -6.27
CA ALA A 45 2.17 -4.09 -5.99
C ALA A 45 1.97 -2.99 -7.05
N GLY A 46 2.87 -2.84 -8.03
CA GLY A 46 2.81 -1.77 -9.03
C GLY A 46 3.07 -0.38 -8.46
N MET A 47 3.91 -0.26 -7.43
CA MET A 47 4.14 0.97 -6.67
C MET A 47 5.59 1.44 -6.70
N SER A 48 5.79 2.74 -6.55
CA SER A 48 7.13 3.30 -6.36
C SER A 48 7.64 3.06 -4.94
N ARG A 49 8.91 2.65 -4.83
CA ARG A 49 9.64 2.58 -3.55
C ARG A 49 9.61 3.90 -2.78
N GLN A 50 9.62 5.04 -3.48
CA GLN A 50 9.55 6.35 -2.82
C GLN A 50 8.23 6.54 -2.07
N ASN A 51 7.11 6.11 -2.67
CA ASN A 51 5.80 6.18 -2.03
C ASN A 51 5.74 5.26 -0.82
N TYR A 52 6.27 4.03 -0.94
CA TYR A 52 6.40 3.10 0.18
C TYR A 52 7.12 3.73 1.39
N TYR A 53 8.27 4.35 1.17
CA TYR A 53 9.02 5.00 2.26
C TYR A 53 8.32 6.23 2.82
N ARG A 54 7.60 7.01 2.00
CA ARG A 54 6.78 8.14 2.49
C ARG A 54 5.68 7.65 3.42
N TRP A 55 4.97 6.60 3.04
CA TRP A 55 3.91 6.01 3.86
C TRP A 55 4.45 5.36 5.13
N ARG A 56 5.57 4.64 5.04
CA ARG A 56 6.27 4.08 6.21
C ARG A 56 6.68 5.15 7.23
N ARG A 57 7.03 6.35 6.77
CA ARG A 57 7.35 7.50 7.64
C ARG A 57 6.10 8.21 8.19
N GLY A 58 4.90 7.70 7.93
CA GLY A 58 3.63 8.30 8.34
C GLY A 58 3.26 9.56 7.56
N THR A 59 3.93 9.81 6.42
CA THR A 59 3.69 11.01 5.61
C THR A 59 2.62 10.73 4.55
N GLY A 60 1.50 11.44 4.62
CA GLY A 60 0.46 11.45 3.57
C GLY A 60 -0.68 10.45 3.74
N GLY A 61 -0.58 9.50 4.67
CA GLY A 61 -1.56 8.42 4.83
C GLY A 61 -1.71 7.56 3.56
N ILE A 62 -2.44 6.45 3.65
CA ILE A 62 -2.66 5.56 2.50
C ILE A 62 -4.14 5.40 2.21
N MET A 63 -4.44 5.22 0.92
CA MET A 63 -5.76 4.76 0.49
C MET A 63 -5.90 3.27 0.81
N GLN A 64 -7.14 2.83 1.00
CA GLN A 64 -7.46 1.42 1.22
C GLN A 64 -6.96 0.54 0.06
N GLU A 65 -7.07 1.01 -1.18
CA GLU A 65 -6.59 0.33 -2.38
C GLU A 65 -5.09 0.00 -2.30
N THR A 66 -4.27 0.93 -1.81
CA THR A 66 -2.83 0.73 -1.59
C THR A 66 -2.56 -0.41 -0.62
N ARG A 67 -3.33 -0.49 0.47
CA ARG A 67 -3.21 -1.56 1.47
C ARG A 67 -3.55 -2.92 0.83
N GLU A 68 -4.63 -2.98 0.07
CA GLU A 68 -5.08 -4.19 -0.61
C GLU A 68 -4.07 -4.66 -1.68
N ALA A 69 -3.47 -3.72 -2.42
CA ALA A 69 -2.41 -3.99 -3.39
C ALA A 69 -1.18 -4.61 -2.72
N LEU A 70 -0.66 -3.99 -1.64
CA LEU A 70 0.48 -4.51 -0.88
C LEU A 70 0.19 -5.90 -0.27
N THR A 71 -1.03 -6.10 0.22
CA THR A 71 -1.46 -7.38 0.81
C THR A 71 -1.55 -8.48 -0.26
N SER A 72 -2.07 -8.15 -1.44
CA SER A 72 -2.15 -9.07 -2.57
C SER A 72 -0.77 -9.42 -3.12
N ALA A 73 0.12 -8.43 -3.19
CA ALA A 73 1.51 -8.63 -3.59
C ALA A 73 2.26 -9.58 -2.63
N LEU A 74 2.11 -9.40 -1.31
CA LEU A 74 2.67 -10.34 -0.32
C LEU A 74 2.17 -11.77 -0.53
N LYS A 75 0.88 -11.96 -0.81
CA LYS A 75 0.32 -13.29 -1.07
C LYS A 75 0.91 -13.95 -2.32
N ARG A 76 1.20 -13.19 -3.37
CA ARG A 76 1.82 -13.68 -4.60
C ARG A 76 3.29 -14.04 -4.36
N LEU A 77 4.07 -13.14 -3.78
CA LEU A 77 5.47 -13.38 -3.41
C LEU A 77 5.63 -14.59 -2.50
N ARG A 78 4.70 -14.81 -1.57
CA ARG A 78 4.68 -16.00 -0.71
C ARG A 78 4.47 -17.30 -1.51
N ARG A 79 3.64 -17.28 -2.56
CA ARG A 79 3.42 -18.45 -3.43
C ARG A 79 4.67 -18.76 -4.25
N ASP A 80 5.29 -17.74 -4.83
CA ASP A 80 6.47 -17.90 -5.68
C ASP A 80 7.65 -18.47 -4.88
N LYS A 81 7.87 -18.00 -3.65
CA LYS A 81 8.88 -18.54 -2.74
C LYS A 81 8.60 -19.98 -2.28
N LYS A 82 7.33 -20.38 -2.19
CA LYS A 82 6.95 -21.75 -1.83
C LYS A 82 7.13 -22.73 -2.99
N SER A 83 7.11 -22.25 -4.24
CA SER A 83 7.30 -23.08 -5.44
C SER A 83 8.78 -23.27 -5.81
N GLY A 84 9.69 -22.49 -5.23
CA GLY A 84 11.11 -22.49 -5.57
C GLY A 84 12.02 -23.29 -4.64
N ASN A 85 11.49 -24.28 -3.91
CA ASN A 85 12.27 -25.15 -3.01
C ASN A 85 12.00 -26.62 -3.28
#